data_AF-G3B3N6-F1
#
_entry.id   AF-G3B3N6-F1
#
_cell.length_a   1.000
_cell.length_b   1.000
_cell.length_c   1.000
_cell.angle_alpha   90.00
_cell.angle_beta   90.00
_cell.angle_gamma   90.00
#
_symmetry.space_group_name_H-M   'P 1'
#
loop_
_entity.id
_entity.type
_entity.pdbx_description
1 polymer ?
#
loop_
_entity_poly.entity_id
_entity_poly.type
_entity_poly.pdbx_seq_one_letter_code
_entity_poly.pdbx_strand_id
1 'polypeptide(L)'
;MQAERDEEIAPILEELKEETGKLNELTDAKNELDDEVTKLSSLNEEYTAKIKELEEQLKAAEEDIESHTKNLEESSAKLEETNKEIQELTQSTETELGQIDDEHKKLDEEIGTLSQTKQQHLDDKTKQKAEIKQQLAARVEEEHAINSELPEHLRKDVNEKKLADTSSLFSDEAAPEPEVKAEPVTKTDKPSATAATVKTKKVKASRIKRLSNFFKSKPPTPTKVPVKVSDIKKANSKADIKKEPVDVKSQKTTDSYDGFEEEIPPNKGGLFKEEI
;
A
#
# COMPACT_ATOMS: atom_id res chain seq x y z
N MET A 1 -14.90 -4.43 -118.91
CA MET A 1 -15.06 -3.07 -118.35
C MET A 1 -15.83 -3.01 -117.02
N GLN A 2 -16.99 -3.66 -116.83
CA GLN A 2 -17.65 -3.70 -115.49
C GLN A 2 -17.21 -4.92 -114.68
N ALA A 3 -17.28 -6.13 -115.24
CA ALA A 3 -16.85 -7.35 -114.54
C ALA A 3 -15.37 -7.34 -114.08
N GLU A 4 -14.47 -6.82 -114.90
CA GLU A 4 -13.04 -6.66 -114.53
C GLU A 4 -12.85 -5.67 -113.38
N ARG A 5 -13.69 -4.63 -113.29
CA ARG A 5 -13.67 -3.69 -112.16
C ARG A 5 -14.23 -4.31 -110.89
N ASP A 6 -15.25 -5.15 -111.01
CA ASP A 6 -15.82 -5.87 -109.87
C ASP A 6 -14.84 -6.93 -109.33
N GLU A 7 -14.05 -7.59 -110.21
CA GLU A 7 -12.95 -8.49 -109.82
C GLU A 7 -11.81 -7.77 -109.08
N GLU A 8 -11.46 -6.54 -109.47
CA GLU A 8 -10.44 -5.74 -108.78
C GLU A 8 -10.93 -5.17 -107.44
N ILE A 9 -12.23 -4.88 -107.29
CA ILE A 9 -12.82 -4.27 -106.08
C ILE A 9 -13.11 -5.30 -104.98
N ALA A 10 -13.46 -6.53 -105.35
CA ALA A 10 -13.77 -7.60 -104.39
C ALA A 10 -12.71 -7.84 -103.29
N PRO A 11 -11.40 -7.96 -103.59
CA PRO A 11 -10.38 -8.16 -102.55
C PRO A 11 -10.24 -6.97 -101.61
N ILE A 12 -10.41 -5.74 -102.12
CA ILE A 12 -10.34 -4.51 -101.33
C ILE A 12 -11.49 -4.44 -100.31
N LEU A 13 -12.70 -4.88 -100.70
CA LEU A 13 -13.85 -4.94 -99.79
C LEU A 13 -13.67 -5.98 -98.68
N GLU A 14 -13.06 -7.13 -98.97
CA GLU A 14 -12.78 -8.14 -97.93
C GLU A 14 -11.66 -7.66 -96.99
N GLU A 15 -10.61 -7.03 -97.51
CA GLU A 15 -9.56 -6.41 -96.69
C GLU A 15 -10.14 -5.30 -95.78
N LEU A 16 -11.00 -4.44 -96.31
CA LEU A 16 -11.70 -3.41 -95.53
C LEU A 16 -12.53 -4.02 -94.39
N LYS A 17 -13.18 -5.16 -94.66
CA LYS A 17 -13.99 -5.88 -93.67
C LYS A 17 -13.13 -6.52 -92.58
N GLU A 18 -11.98 -7.10 -92.94
CA GLU A 18 -10.99 -7.59 -91.97
C GLU A 18 -10.43 -6.46 -91.11
N GLU A 19 -10.05 -5.33 -91.71
CA GLU A 19 -9.56 -4.15 -90.99
C GLU A 19 -10.63 -3.58 -90.04
N THR A 20 -11.89 -3.52 -90.49
CA THR A 20 -13.01 -3.11 -89.65
C THR A 20 -13.19 -4.06 -88.46
N GLY A 21 -13.02 -5.37 -88.67
CA GLY A 21 -13.03 -6.37 -87.60
C GLY A 21 -11.92 -6.12 -86.56
N LYS A 22 -10.67 -5.95 -87.02
CA LYS A 22 -9.51 -5.64 -86.15
C LYS A 22 -9.70 -4.32 -85.41
N LEU A 23 -10.27 -3.29 -86.05
CA LEU A 23 -10.54 -2.01 -85.42
C LEU A 23 -11.57 -2.13 -84.29
N ASN A 24 -12.60 -2.96 -84.46
CA ASN A 24 -13.58 -3.23 -83.41
C ASN A 24 -12.95 -3.97 -82.23
N GLU A 25 -12.16 -5.02 -82.47
CA GLU A 25 -11.44 -5.74 -81.42
C GLU A 25 -10.49 -4.81 -80.63
N LEU A 26 -9.79 -3.92 -81.34
CA LEU A 26 -8.89 -2.94 -80.71
C LEU A 26 -9.69 -1.90 -79.90
N THR A 27 -10.87 -1.54 -80.37
CA THR A 27 -11.79 -0.65 -79.63
C THR A 27 -12.31 -1.32 -78.36
N ASP A 28 -12.70 -2.58 -78.43
CA ASP A 28 -13.16 -3.36 -77.27
C ASP A 28 -12.04 -3.54 -76.24
N ALA A 29 -10.84 -3.94 -76.68
CA ALA A 29 -9.67 -4.07 -75.82
C ALA A 29 -9.27 -2.74 -75.17
N LYS A 30 -9.40 -1.62 -75.89
CA LYS A 30 -9.17 -0.29 -75.32
C LYS A 30 -10.18 0.03 -74.22
N ASN A 31 -11.46 -0.25 -74.45
CA ASN A 31 -12.51 0.00 -73.46
C ASN A 31 -12.29 -0.86 -72.19
N GLU A 32 -11.89 -2.12 -72.33
CA GLU A 32 -11.53 -2.98 -71.19
C GLU A 32 -10.33 -2.43 -70.41
N LEU A 33 -9.31 -1.93 -71.11
CA LEU A 33 -8.14 -1.32 -70.48
C LEU A 33 -8.52 -0.02 -69.74
N ASP A 34 -9.36 0.83 -70.33
CA ASP A 34 -9.87 2.05 -69.68
C ASP A 34 -10.66 1.69 -68.40
N ASP A 35 -11.47 0.64 -68.43
CA ASP A 35 -12.18 0.11 -67.25
C ASP A 35 -11.22 -0.45 -66.17
N GLU A 36 -10.11 -1.09 -66.55
CA GLU A 36 -9.11 -1.58 -65.61
C GLU A 36 -8.32 -0.43 -64.97
N VAL A 37 -7.92 0.57 -65.77
CA VAL A 37 -7.21 1.76 -65.29
C VAL A 37 -8.06 2.53 -64.29
N THR A 38 -9.36 2.70 -64.55
CA THR A 38 -10.26 3.39 -63.60
C THR A 38 -10.41 2.62 -62.28
N LYS A 39 -10.55 1.30 -62.31
CA LYS A 39 -10.58 0.45 -61.10
C LYS A 39 -9.28 0.50 -60.31
N LEU A 40 -8.13 0.46 -60.99
CA LEU A 40 -6.82 0.56 -60.34
C LEU A 40 -6.61 1.95 -59.73
N SER A 41 -7.08 3.01 -60.40
CA SER A 41 -7.04 4.37 -59.86
C SER A 41 -7.85 4.48 -58.58
N SER A 42 -9.09 3.98 -58.56
CA SER A 42 -9.91 4.01 -57.35
C SER A 42 -9.31 3.20 -56.20
N LEU A 43 -8.78 2.01 -56.50
CA LEU A 43 -8.11 1.16 -55.50
C LEU A 43 -6.87 1.88 -54.91
N ASN A 44 -6.11 2.57 -55.75
CA ASN A 44 -4.95 3.33 -55.30
C ASN A 44 -5.36 4.50 -54.40
N GLU A 45 -6.43 5.23 -54.73
CA GLU A 45 -7.00 6.27 -53.87
C GLU A 45 -7.40 5.70 -52.49
N GLU A 46 -8.09 4.55 -52.44
CA GLU A 46 -8.44 3.88 -51.18
C GLU A 46 -7.21 3.51 -50.35
N TYR A 47 -6.17 2.94 -50.98
CA TYR A 47 -4.94 2.61 -50.27
C TYR A 47 -4.21 3.83 -49.77
N THR A 48 -4.16 4.92 -50.54
CA THR A 48 -3.55 6.17 -50.08
C THR A 48 -4.30 6.78 -48.89
N ALA A 49 -5.63 6.67 -48.87
CA ALA A 49 -6.44 7.09 -47.72
C ALA A 49 -6.14 6.24 -46.48
N LYS A 50 -6.06 4.92 -46.65
CA LYS A 50 -5.76 3.99 -45.54
C LYS A 50 -4.35 4.18 -44.98
N ILE A 51 -3.37 4.49 -45.83
CA ILE A 51 -2.01 4.80 -45.40
C ILE A 51 -2.02 6.06 -44.51
N LYS A 52 -2.71 7.12 -44.93
CA LYS A 52 -2.84 8.34 -44.11
C LYS A 52 -3.50 8.09 -42.77
N GLU A 53 -4.57 7.30 -42.75
CA GLU A 53 -5.25 6.92 -41.50
C GLU A 53 -4.30 6.16 -40.56
N LEU A 54 -3.54 5.19 -41.09
CA LEU A 54 -2.57 4.44 -40.29
C LEU A 54 -1.42 5.32 -39.79
N GLU A 55 -0.95 6.28 -40.59
CA GLU A 55 0.06 7.25 -40.16
C GLU A 55 -0.44 8.15 -39.03
N GLU A 56 -1.71 8.57 -39.07
CA GLU A 56 -2.34 9.34 -37.98
C GLU A 56 -2.50 8.49 -36.71
N GLN A 57 -2.95 7.24 -36.84
CA GLN A 57 -3.05 6.32 -35.71
C GLN A 57 -1.68 6.01 -35.09
N LEU A 58 -0.63 5.87 -35.91
CA LEU A 58 0.73 5.63 -35.45
C LEU A 58 1.23 6.82 -34.63
N LYS A 59 1.06 8.05 -35.13
CA LYS A 59 1.42 9.26 -34.39
C LYS A 59 0.68 9.40 -33.07
N ALA A 60 -0.62 9.12 -33.05
CA ALA A 60 -1.40 9.14 -31.82
C ALA A 60 -0.89 8.10 -30.81
N ALA A 61 -0.56 6.89 -31.28
CA ALA A 61 0.01 5.85 -30.44
C ALA A 61 1.40 6.23 -29.89
N GLU A 62 2.25 6.89 -30.69
CA GLU A 62 3.55 7.41 -30.25
C GLU A 62 3.37 8.45 -29.12
N GLU A 63 2.46 9.41 -29.29
CA GLU A 63 2.16 10.42 -28.27
C GLU A 63 1.63 9.78 -26.96
N ASP A 64 0.75 8.79 -27.08
CA ASP A 64 0.23 8.04 -25.93
C ASP A 64 1.35 7.26 -25.21
N ILE A 65 2.24 6.60 -25.96
CA ILE A 65 3.40 5.88 -25.41
C ILE A 65 4.33 6.83 -24.66
N GLU A 66 4.65 7.99 -25.23
CA GLU A 66 5.49 9.01 -24.58
C GLU A 66 4.85 9.51 -23.28
N SER A 67 3.55 9.81 -23.31
CA SER A 67 2.78 10.23 -22.14
C SER A 67 2.77 9.18 -21.04
N HIS A 68 2.51 7.91 -21.38
CA HIS A 68 2.52 6.80 -20.43
C HIS A 68 3.91 6.56 -19.85
N THR A 69 4.96 6.64 -20.68
CA THR A 69 6.35 6.47 -20.24
C THR A 69 6.71 7.55 -19.22
N LYS A 70 6.41 8.81 -19.51
CA LYS A 70 6.66 9.93 -18.59
C LYS A 70 5.88 9.78 -17.28
N ASN A 71 4.61 9.40 -17.35
CA ASN A 71 3.80 9.15 -16.16
C ASN A 71 4.37 8.02 -15.29
N LEU A 72 4.90 6.96 -15.93
CA LEU A 72 5.53 5.85 -15.24
C LEU A 72 6.83 6.29 -14.54
N GLU A 73 7.66 7.08 -15.22
CA GLU A 73 8.88 7.67 -14.62
C GLU A 73 8.54 8.54 -13.41
N GLU A 74 7.56 9.44 -13.53
CA GLU A 74 7.11 10.28 -12.42
C GLU A 74 6.55 9.47 -11.25
N SER A 75 5.79 8.40 -11.54
CA SER A 75 5.27 7.50 -10.52
C SER A 75 6.38 6.71 -9.84
N SER A 76 7.39 6.27 -10.59
CA SER A 76 8.55 5.53 -10.06
C SER A 76 9.36 6.42 -9.12
N ALA A 77 9.63 7.67 -9.53
CA ALA A 77 10.34 8.63 -8.69
C ALA A 77 9.62 8.92 -7.37
N LYS A 78 8.28 9.08 -7.42
CA LYS A 78 7.46 9.26 -6.20
C LYS A 78 7.48 8.03 -5.30
N LEU A 79 7.46 6.83 -5.86
CA LEU A 79 7.56 5.59 -5.10
C LEU A 79 8.92 5.47 -4.41
N GLU A 80 10.01 5.82 -5.09
CA GLU A 80 11.34 5.84 -4.50
C GLU A 80 11.46 6.84 -3.34
N GLU A 81 10.92 8.05 -3.51
CA GLU A 81 10.88 9.07 -2.46
C GLU A 81 10.05 8.60 -1.25
N THR A 82 8.86 8.07 -1.49
CA THR A 82 7.99 7.54 -0.42
C THR A 82 8.66 6.37 0.31
N ASN A 83 9.35 5.49 -0.40
CA ASN A 83 10.08 4.38 0.21
C ASN A 83 11.22 4.87 1.11
N LYS A 84 11.93 5.92 0.72
CA LYS A 84 12.96 6.55 1.58
C LYS A 84 12.35 7.15 2.83
N GLU A 85 11.25 7.89 2.70
CA GLU A 85 10.54 8.46 3.85
C GLU A 85 10.05 7.37 4.82
N ILE A 86 9.50 6.27 4.29
CA ILE A 86 9.09 5.11 5.10
C ILE A 86 10.28 4.50 5.83
N GLN A 87 11.44 4.35 5.18
CA GLN A 87 12.64 3.82 5.82
C GLN A 87 13.13 4.75 6.93
N GLU A 88 13.17 6.06 6.69
CA GLU A 88 13.56 7.06 7.70
C GLU A 88 12.61 7.05 8.91
N LEU A 89 11.30 7.03 8.66
CA LEU A 89 10.29 6.91 9.71
C LEU A 89 10.45 5.62 10.52
N THR A 90 10.64 4.49 9.84
CA THR A 90 10.82 3.19 10.50
C THR A 90 12.04 3.22 11.42
N GLN A 91 13.19 3.72 10.91
CA GLN A 91 14.40 3.86 11.72
C GLN A 91 14.19 4.80 12.91
N SER A 92 13.54 5.96 12.71
CA SER A 92 13.23 6.88 13.81
C SER A 92 12.38 6.18 14.88
N THR A 93 11.32 5.48 14.47
CA THR A 93 10.44 4.78 15.41
C THR A 93 11.15 3.65 16.16
N GLU A 94 12.04 2.89 15.50
CA GLU A 94 12.85 1.87 16.16
C GLU A 94 13.81 2.48 17.19
N THR A 95 14.44 3.61 16.86
CA THR A 95 15.33 4.30 17.81
C THR A 95 14.58 4.89 19.00
N GLU A 96 13.41 5.50 18.77
CA GLU A 96 12.56 6.03 19.84
C GLU A 96 12.05 4.91 20.76
N LEU A 97 11.63 3.78 20.18
CA LEU A 97 11.17 2.62 20.95
C LEU A 97 12.29 2.03 21.80
N GLY A 98 13.52 1.94 21.26
CA GLY A 98 14.69 1.52 22.02
C GLY A 98 15.02 2.47 23.18
N GLN A 99 14.92 3.79 22.97
CA GLN A 99 15.12 4.78 24.03
C GLN A 99 14.08 4.67 25.13
N ILE A 100 12.81 4.51 24.76
CA ILE A 100 11.70 4.32 25.70
C ILE A 100 11.89 3.04 26.51
N ASP A 101 12.27 1.93 25.87
CA ASP A 101 12.55 0.67 26.57
C ASP A 101 13.69 0.81 27.58
N ASP A 102 14.74 1.55 27.24
CA ASP A 102 15.86 1.80 28.14
C ASP A 102 15.50 2.75 29.29
N GLU A 103 14.66 3.75 29.05
CA GLU A 103 14.10 4.62 30.09
C GLU A 103 13.20 3.83 31.06
N HIS A 104 12.35 2.94 30.54
CA HIS A 104 11.52 2.07 31.36
C HIS A 104 12.35 1.15 32.27
N LYS A 105 13.40 0.52 31.73
CA LYS A 105 14.32 -0.29 32.55
C LYS A 105 14.96 0.51 33.68
N LYS A 106 15.43 1.73 33.39
CA LYS A 106 16.02 2.61 34.41
C LYS A 106 15.01 2.98 35.50
N LEU A 107 13.77 3.29 35.11
CA LEU A 107 12.71 3.59 36.07
C LEU A 107 12.35 2.38 36.92
N ASP A 108 12.31 1.18 36.34
CA ASP A 108 12.06 -0.06 37.09
C ASP A 108 13.19 -0.35 38.09
N GLU A 109 14.45 -0.12 37.69
CA GLU A 109 15.60 -0.20 38.59
C GLU A 109 15.48 0.83 39.73
N GLU A 110 15.17 2.09 39.42
CA GLU A 110 15.00 3.15 40.41
C GLU A 110 13.85 2.84 41.39
N ILE A 111 12.71 2.38 40.90
CA ILE A 111 11.58 1.94 41.74
C ILE A 111 12.00 0.77 42.64
N GLY A 112 12.77 -0.18 42.11
CA GLY A 112 13.33 -1.28 42.87
C GLY A 112 14.22 -0.80 44.03
N THR A 113 15.15 0.11 43.74
CA THR A 113 16.04 0.68 44.76
C THR A 113 15.28 1.48 45.81
N LEU A 114 14.34 2.34 45.41
CA LEU A 114 13.52 3.12 46.33
C LEU A 114 12.67 2.24 47.24
N SER A 115 12.10 1.16 46.69
CA SER A 115 11.34 0.18 47.46
C SER A 115 12.22 -0.52 48.50
N GLN A 116 13.43 -0.93 48.11
CA GLN A 116 14.39 -1.55 49.03
C GLN A 116 14.83 -0.57 50.13
N THR A 117 15.17 0.67 49.79
CA THR A 117 15.55 1.71 50.75
C THR A 117 14.41 2.04 51.71
N LYS A 118 13.17 2.13 51.21
CA LYS A 118 11.98 2.30 52.06
C LYS A 118 11.84 1.15 53.05
N GLN A 119 11.99 -0.10 52.60
CA GLN A 119 11.89 -1.26 53.48
C GLN A 119 13.00 -1.26 54.53
N GLN A 120 14.24 -0.96 54.15
CA GLN A 120 15.37 -0.83 55.08
C GLN A 120 15.09 0.24 56.14
N HIS A 121 14.60 1.42 55.75
CA HIS A 121 14.24 2.46 56.71
C HIS A 121 13.11 2.05 57.66
N LEU A 122 12.12 1.29 57.19
CA LEU A 122 11.08 0.75 58.06
C LEU A 122 11.67 -0.25 59.05
N ASP A 123 12.48 -1.21 58.58
CA ASP A 123 13.13 -2.20 59.43
C ASP A 123 14.02 -1.53 60.48
N ASP A 124 14.83 -0.55 60.08
CA ASP A 124 15.69 0.21 60.99
C ASP A 124 14.89 1.02 62.01
N LYS A 125 13.80 1.68 61.60
CA LYS A 125 12.88 2.35 62.54
C LYS A 125 12.28 1.38 63.54
N THR A 126 11.87 0.18 63.12
CA THR A 126 11.32 -0.82 64.04
C THR A 126 12.38 -1.32 65.03
N LYS A 127 13.61 -1.56 64.58
CA LYS A 127 14.73 -1.96 65.45
C LYS A 127 15.07 -0.88 66.45
N GLN A 128 15.23 0.38 66.01
CA GLN A 128 15.49 1.52 66.88
C GLN A 128 14.37 1.71 67.91
N LYS A 129 13.10 1.55 67.51
CA LYS A 129 11.97 1.60 68.43
C LYS A 129 12.02 0.50 69.48
N ALA A 130 12.40 -0.72 69.11
CA ALA A 130 12.58 -1.82 70.05
C ALA A 130 13.75 -1.56 71.01
N GLU A 131 14.89 -1.08 70.50
CA GLU A 131 16.07 -0.75 71.29
C GLU A 131 15.79 0.35 72.32
N ILE A 132 15.13 1.44 71.92
CA ILE A 132 14.74 2.52 72.83
C ILE A 132 13.82 1.98 73.93
N LYS A 133 12.83 1.14 73.58
CA LYS A 133 11.95 0.52 74.58
C LYS A 133 12.71 -0.37 75.56
N GLN A 134 13.69 -1.12 75.09
CA GLN A 134 14.53 -1.97 75.94
C GLN A 134 15.42 -1.14 76.87
N GLN A 135 16.03 -0.07 76.37
CA GLN A 135 16.84 0.85 77.19
C GLN A 135 15.99 1.55 78.26
N LEU A 136 14.76 1.96 77.93
CA LEU A 136 13.84 2.54 78.91
C LEU A 136 13.41 1.52 79.97
N ALA A 137 13.16 0.26 79.59
CA ALA A 137 12.86 -0.81 80.55
C ALA A 137 14.04 -1.07 81.49
N ALA A 138 15.26 -1.18 80.95
CA ALA A 138 16.48 -1.33 81.77
C ALA A 138 16.66 -0.16 82.74
N ARG A 139 16.42 1.08 82.29
CA ARG A 139 16.47 2.26 83.15
C ARG A 139 15.43 2.24 84.26
N VAL A 140 14.21 1.74 83.99
CA VAL A 140 13.18 1.57 85.03
C VAL A 140 13.64 0.55 86.07
N GLU A 141 14.25 -0.57 85.66
CA GLU A 141 14.81 -1.56 86.58
C GLU A 141 15.97 -1.00 87.41
N GLU A 142 16.87 -0.22 86.80
CA GLU A 142 17.97 0.45 87.49
C GLU A 142 17.47 1.45 88.54
N GLU A 143 16.47 2.29 88.21
CA GLU A 143 15.87 3.24 89.16
C GLU A 143 15.21 2.50 90.34
N HIS A 144 14.57 1.36 90.10
CA HIS A 144 14.02 0.49 91.16
C HIS A 144 15.11 -0.12 92.03
N ALA A 145 16.20 -0.61 91.43
CA ALA A 145 17.33 -1.16 92.16
C ALA A 145 17.96 -0.10 93.08
N ILE A 146 18.25 1.10 92.54
CA ILE A 146 18.80 2.23 93.31
C ILE A 146 17.84 2.63 94.44
N ASN A 147 16.54 2.72 94.16
CA ASN A 147 15.55 3.09 95.16
C ASN A 147 15.40 2.03 96.27
N SER A 148 15.61 0.76 95.95
CA SER A 148 15.58 -0.32 96.94
C SER A 148 16.74 -0.26 97.95
N GLU A 149 17.91 0.23 97.52
CA GLU A 149 19.10 0.41 98.36
C GLU A 149 18.99 1.59 99.33
N LEU A 150 18.08 2.54 99.08
CA LEU A 150 17.84 3.67 99.98
C LEU A 150 17.15 3.24 101.29
N PRO A 151 17.47 3.87 102.44
CA PRO A 151 16.72 3.70 103.68
C PRO A 151 15.23 4.00 103.49
N GLU A 152 14.36 3.30 104.22
CA GLU A 152 12.90 3.28 103.98
C GLU A 152 12.25 4.67 103.91
N HIS A 153 12.73 5.64 104.69
CA HIS A 153 12.20 7.02 104.71
C HIS A 153 12.71 7.93 103.58
N LEU A 154 13.69 7.47 102.79
CA LEU A 154 14.24 8.17 101.62
C LEU A 154 13.82 7.54 100.29
N ARG A 155 13.15 6.37 100.32
CA ARG A 155 12.60 5.73 99.13
C ARG A 155 11.49 6.61 98.52
N LYS A 156 11.47 6.72 97.20
CA LYS A 156 10.45 7.45 96.43
C LYS A 156 9.68 6.48 95.54
N ASP A 157 8.43 6.79 95.22
CA ASP A 157 7.70 6.01 94.22
C ASP A 157 8.30 6.24 92.83
N VAL A 158 8.85 5.18 92.22
CA VAL A 158 9.39 5.23 90.86
C VAL A 158 8.23 5.37 89.88
N ASN A 159 8.16 6.51 89.18
CA ASN A 159 7.11 6.76 88.20
C ASN A 159 7.41 6.09 86.87
N GLU A 160 7.15 4.78 86.80
CA GLU A 160 7.38 3.94 85.61
C GLU A 160 6.67 4.46 84.38
N LYS A 161 5.45 4.99 84.54
CA LYS A 161 4.65 5.50 83.42
C LYS A 161 5.35 6.66 82.72
N LYS A 162 6.00 7.54 83.47
CA LYS A 162 6.77 8.66 82.90
C LYS A 162 8.10 8.21 82.30
N LEU A 163 8.74 7.20 82.89
CA LEU A 163 10.03 6.69 82.42
C LEU A 163 9.89 5.81 81.17
N ALA A 164 8.80 5.08 81.02
CA ALA A 164 8.52 4.22 79.87
C ALA A 164 7.68 4.93 78.78
N ASP A 165 7.30 6.19 78.96
CA ASP A 165 6.51 6.93 77.98
C ASP A 165 7.34 7.22 76.73
N THR A 166 6.88 6.65 75.61
CA THR A 166 7.50 6.84 74.29
C THR A 166 6.55 7.50 73.29
N SER A 167 5.37 7.95 73.75
CA SER A 167 4.36 8.59 72.90
C SER A 167 4.89 9.84 72.20
N SER A 168 5.73 10.63 72.89
CA SER A 168 6.38 11.81 72.32
C SER A 168 7.49 11.50 71.29
N LEU A 169 8.07 10.28 71.29
CA LEU A 169 9.22 9.91 70.45
C LEU A 169 8.82 9.14 69.19
N PHE A 170 7.71 8.39 69.25
CA PHE A 170 7.20 7.60 68.12
C PHE A 170 5.80 8.04 67.70
N SER A 171 5.49 9.33 67.84
CA SER A 171 4.32 9.90 67.21
C SER A 171 4.54 9.82 65.70
N ASP A 172 3.81 8.91 65.05
CA ASP A 172 3.62 8.97 63.62
C ASP A 172 2.91 10.31 63.37
N GLU A 173 3.66 11.32 62.93
CA GLU A 173 3.09 12.53 62.37
C GLU A 173 2.24 12.07 61.19
N ALA A 174 0.93 11.94 61.44
CA ALA A 174 -0.07 11.63 60.45
C ALA A 174 -0.03 12.77 59.43
N ALA A 175 0.80 12.60 58.41
CA ALA A 175 0.74 13.40 57.20
C ALA A 175 -0.72 13.38 56.74
N PRO A 176 -1.37 14.54 56.55
CA PRO A 176 -2.77 14.57 56.16
C PRO A 176 -2.93 13.82 54.85
N GLU A 177 -3.77 12.78 54.86
CA GLU A 177 -4.28 12.14 53.65
C GLU A 177 -4.85 13.23 52.74
N PRO A 178 -4.42 13.33 51.47
CA PRO A 178 -5.09 14.22 50.54
C PRO A 178 -6.51 13.69 50.32
N GLU A 179 -7.49 14.34 50.94
CA GLU A 179 -8.91 14.11 50.69
C GLU A 179 -9.19 14.28 49.19
N VAL A 180 -9.33 13.15 48.50
CA VAL A 180 -9.89 13.10 47.16
C VAL A 180 -11.39 13.39 47.30
N LYS A 181 -11.74 14.67 47.22
CA LYS A 181 -13.14 15.09 47.07
C LYS A 181 -13.62 14.67 45.68
N ALA A 182 -14.27 13.52 45.63
CA ALA A 182 -15.20 13.17 44.56
C ALA A 182 -16.43 14.08 44.66
N GLU A 183 -16.65 14.95 43.67
CA GLU A 183 -17.95 15.58 43.45
C GLU A 183 -18.66 14.95 42.24
N PRO A 184 -19.96 14.61 42.37
CA PRO A 184 -20.75 13.99 41.32
C PRO A 184 -21.36 15.02 40.37
N VAL A 185 -21.52 14.59 39.13
CA VAL A 185 -22.20 15.30 38.04
C VAL A 185 -23.70 15.47 38.33
N THR A 186 -24.24 16.69 38.28
CA THR A 186 -25.60 16.96 37.73
C THR A 186 -25.70 18.36 37.12
N LYS A 187 -26.65 18.49 36.20
CA LYS A 187 -26.76 19.46 35.11
C LYS A 187 -27.57 20.72 35.47
N THR A 188 -27.55 21.64 34.50
CA THR A 188 -28.58 22.61 34.05
C THR A 188 -28.65 24.02 34.66
N ASP A 189 -28.48 24.96 33.72
CA ASP A 189 -29.17 26.25 33.52
C ASP A 189 -28.49 27.59 33.90
N LYS A 190 -28.62 28.47 32.90
CA LYS A 190 -28.04 29.78 32.54
C LYS A 190 -28.72 30.94 33.32
N PRO A 191 -28.40 32.22 33.08
CA PRO A 191 -27.17 33.02 33.29
C PRO A 191 -27.37 34.15 34.34
N SER A 192 -26.28 34.75 34.84
CA SER A 192 -26.31 36.16 35.24
C SER A 192 -24.96 36.82 35.00
N ALA A 193 -25.03 38.03 34.45
CA ALA A 193 -23.92 38.86 34.03
C ALA A 193 -23.32 39.64 35.20
N THR A 194 -22.00 39.84 35.19
CA THR A 194 -21.40 41.16 35.46
C THR A 194 -19.99 41.22 34.87
N ALA A 195 -19.66 42.41 34.40
CA ALA A 195 -18.58 42.74 33.48
C ALA A 195 -17.18 42.74 34.13
N ALA A 196 -16.18 42.32 33.36
CA ALA A 196 -14.86 42.94 33.38
C ALA A 196 -14.14 42.71 32.05
N THR A 197 -13.47 43.76 31.61
CA THR A 197 -13.09 44.09 30.23
C THR A 197 -11.65 43.69 29.96
N VAL A 198 -11.35 42.83 28.97
CA VAL A 198 -10.07 42.88 28.23
C VAL A 198 -10.28 42.43 26.78
N LYS A 199 -9.97 43.31 25.83
CA LYS A 199 -9.84 43.04 24.39
C LYS A 199 -8.51 42.30 24.16
N THR A 200 -8.41 41.27 23.33
CA THR A 200 -7.97 41.44 21.94
C THR A 200 -8.04 40.14 21.12
N LYS A 201 -8.53 40.31 19.87
CA LYS A 201 -8.21 39.62 18.60
C LYS A 201 -8.61 38.13 18.36
N LYS A 202 -9.57 38.04 17.43
CA LYS A 202 -9.99 36.94 16.54
C LYS A 202 -8.82 36.19 15.87
N VAL A 203 -8.95 34.86 15.78
CA VAL A 203 -8.78 34.10 14.52
C VAL A 203 -9.95 33.11 14.38
N LYS A 204 -10.45 32.98 13.14
CA LYS A 204 -11.65 32.26 12.73
C LYS A 204 -11.31 30.83 12.31
N ALA A 205 -12.28 29.92 12.51
CA ALA A 205 -12.59 28.73 11.71
C ALA A 205 -11.50 27.62 11.69
N SER A 206 -11.80 26.32 11.54
CA SER A 206 -12.89 25.69 10.81
C SER A 206 -13.11 24.26 11.33
N ARG A 207 -14.29 23.74 11.01
CA ARG A 207 -14.82 22.43 11.38
C ARG A 207 -14.15 21.33 10.55
N ILE A 208 -13.51 20.35 11.18
CA ILE A 208 -13.21 19.08 10.52
C ILE A 208 -14.44 18.18 10.68
N LYS A 209 -15.25 18.08 9.62
CA LYS A 209 -16.33 17.11 9.50
C LYS A 209 -16.22 16.43 8.14
N ARG A 210 -16.11 15.09 8.22
CA ARG A 210 -16.59 14.06 7.27
C ARG A 210 -15.72 13.75 6.05
N LEU A 211 -14.88 12.72 6.19
CA LEU A 211 -14.41 11.86 5.09
C LEU A 211 -14.88 10.42 5.35
N SER A 212 -16.16 10.12 5.11
CA SER A 212 -16.72 8.78 5.30
C SER A 212 -17.44 8.22 4.07
N ASN A 213 -17.20 8.77 2.87
CA ASN A 213 -17.94 8.38 1.65
C ASN A 213 -17.08 7.74 0.55
N PHE A 214 -15.83 7.39 0.80
CA PHE A 214 -14.95 6.83 -0.24
C PHE A 214 -14.95 5.29 -0.39
N PHE A 215 -15.74 4.55 0.41
CA PHE A 215 -15.73 3.08 0.39
C PHE A 215 -17.11 2.42 0.18
N LYS A 216 -17.93 2.96 -0.75
CA LYS A 216 -19.17 2.27 -1.18
C LYS A 216 -19.40 2.40 -2.69
N SER A 217 -18.54 1.78 -3.49
CA SER A 217 -18.89 1.39 -4.86
C SER A 217 -18.85 -0.13 -4.98
N LYS A 218 -20.03 -0.74 -5.15
CA LYS A 218 -20.18 -2.15 -5.52
C LYS A 218 -19.62 -2.39 -6.94
N PRO A 219 -19.05 -3.56 -7.24
CA PRO A 219 -18.68 -3.92 -8.61
C PRO A 219 -19.95 -4.19 -9.47
N PRO A 220 -19.95 -3.83 -10.77
CA PRO A 220 -21.07 -4.09 -11.66
C PRO A 220 -21.15 -5.58 -12.04
N THR A 221 -22.35 -6.14 -11.97
CA THR A 221 -22.69 -7.50 -12.43
C THR A 221 -22.77 -7.57 -13.96
N PRO A 222 -22.32 -8.67 -14.60
CA PRO A 222 -22.44 -8.84 -16.05
C PRO A 222 -23.88 -9.21 -16.45
N THR A 223 -24.50 -8.35 -17.27
CA THR A 223 -25.78 -8.59 -17.95
C THR A 223 -25.64 -9.65 -19.03
N LYS A 224 -26.32 -10.79 -18.86
CA LYS A 224 -26.63 -11.76 -19.91
C LYS A 224 -27.68 -11.19 -20.85
N VAL A 225 -27.43 -11.25 -22.16
CA VAL A 225 -28.47 -11.18 -23.20
C VAL A 225 -28.36 -12.46 -24.04
N PRO A 226 -29.47 -13.16 -24.34
CA PRO A 226 -29.47 -14.40 -25.12
C PRO A 226 -29.71 -14.11 -26.60
N VAL A 227 -28.93 -14.72 -27.51
CA VAL A 227 -29.34 -14.86 -28.92
C VAL A 227 -29.12 -16.29 -29.37
N LYS A 228 -30.20 -16.85 -29.92
CA LYS A 228 -30.34 -18.20 -30.49
C LYS A 228 -29.72 -18.28 -31.89
N VAL A 229 -28.97 -19.36 -32.09
CA VAL A 229 -28.95 -20.31 -33.23
C VAL A 229 -29.55 -19.84 -34.56
N SER A 230 -28.74 -19.92 -35.62
CA SER A 230 -29.20 -20.40 -36.92
C SER A 230 -28.12 -21.22 -37.63
N ASP A 231 -28.54 -22.40 -38.06
CA ASP A 231 -27.81 -23.47 -38.72
C ASP A 231 -27.09 -23.08 -40.01
N ILE A 232 -25.88 -23.62 -40.24
CA ILE A 232 -25.41 -23.97 -41.57
C ILE A 232 -24.87 -25.41 -41.54
N LYS A 233 -25.65 -26.28 -42.16
CA LYS A 233 -25.27 -27.64 -42.57
C LYS A 233 -24.43 -27.56 -43.85
N LYS A 234 -23.58 -28.59 -43.98
CA LYS A 234 -23.23 -29.37 -45.19
C LYS A 234 -21.86 -29.13 -45.86
N ALA A 235 -21.07 -30.20 -45.76
CA ALA A 235 -20.52 -31.01 -46.86
C ALA A 235 -19.03 -30.86 -47.21
N ASN A 236 -18.35 -32.01 -47.08
CA ASN A 236 -17.29 -32.59 -47.93
C ASN A 236 -16.05 -31.73 -48.23
N SER A 237 -14.82 -32.21 -48.12
CA SER A 237 -14.33 -33.43 -48.77
C SER A 237 -13.02 -33.94 -48.16
N LYS A 238 -12.90 -35.27 -48.07
CA LYS A 238 -11.64 -36.00 -47.99
C LYS A 238 -10.77 -35.71 -49.22
N ALA A 239 -9.47 -35.52 -49.02
CA ALA A 239 -8.45 -35.86 -50.01
C ALA A 239 -7.16 -36.31 -49.30
N ASP A 240 -6.82 -37.58 -49.53
CA ASP A 240 -5.55 -38.23 -49.26
C ASP A 240 -4.36 -37.47 -49.87
N ILE A 241 -3.29 -37.27 -49.10
CA ILE A 241 -1.91 -37.36 -49.61
C ILE A 241 -1.04 -38.07 -48.56
N LYS A 242 -0.66 -39.31 -48.86
CA LYS A 242 0.51 -39.99 -48.31
C LYS A 242 1.76 -39.49 -49.04
N LYS A 243 2.84 -39.19 -48.32
CA LYS A 243 4.17 -39.83 -48.45
C LYS A 243 5.19 -39.24 -47.47
N GLU A 244 6.04 -40.15 -47.01
CA GLU A 244 6.95 -40.11 -45.87
C GLU A 244 8.31 -39.39 -46.17
N PRO A 245 9.42 -39.62 -45.42
CA PRO A 245 10.12 -38.55 -44.70
C PRO A 245 11.49 -38.25 -45.32
N VAL A 246 12.09 -37.11 -44.96
CA VAL A 246 13.52 -36.89 -45.23
C VAL A 246 14.20 -36.45 -43.94
N ASP A 247 15.04 -37.37 -43.47
CA ASP A 247 15.99 -37.28 -42.37
C ASP A 247 17.26 -36.59 -42.89
N VAL A 248 17.65 -35.44 -42.34
CA VAL A 248 19.03 -34.93 -42.44
C VAL A 248 19.44 -34.33 -41.09
N LYS A 249 20.39 -35.03 -40.48
CA LYS A 249 21.17 -34.67 -39.31
C LYS A 249 21.96 -33.37 -39.49
N SER A 250 22.19 -32.75 -38.33
CA SER A 250 23.45 -32.13 -37.89
C SER A 250 23.97 -30.93 -38.67
N GLN A 251 23.98 -29.78 -37.99
CA GLN A 251 25.24 -29.06 -37.81
C GLN A 251 25.24 -28.32 -36.47
N LYS A 252 26.20 -28.74 -35.65
CA LYS A 252 26.61 -28.15 -34.38
C LYS A 252 27.76 -27.22 -34.74
N THR A 253 27.58 -25.91 -34.61
CA THR A 253 28.71 -24.97 -34.54
C THR A 253 28.74 -24.40 -33.14
N THR A 254 29.81 -24.76 -32.47
CA THR A 254 30.26 -24.26 -31.18
C THR A 254 30.77 -22.85 -31.38
N ASP A 255 30.09 -21.87 -30.79
CA ASP A 255 30.77 -20.64 -30.40
C ASP A 255 30.49 -20.39 -28.92
N SER A 256 31.60 -20.41 -28.20
CA SER A 256 31.78 -20.19 -26.79
C SER A 256 31.38 -18.77 -26.43
N TYR A 257 30.40 -18.61 -25.55
CA TYR A 257 30.25 -17.40 -24.73
C TYR A 257 29.98 -17.83 -23.30
N ASP A 258 31.03 -17.72 -22.48
CA ASP A 258 30.98 -17.86 -21.04
C ASP A 258 30.23 -16.68 -20.42
N GLY A 259 29.39 -16.97 -19.42
CA GLY A 259 28.97 -16.02 -18.41
C GLY A 259 27.49 -15.63 -18.47
N PHE A 260 26.65 -16.42 -17.81
CA PHE A 260 25.60 -16.01 -16.86
C PHE A 260 24.89 -17.30 -16.41
N GLU A 261 25.42 -17.93 -15.36
CA GLU A 261 24.66 -18.91 -14.59
C GLU A 261 23.65 -18.12 -13.75
N GLU A 262 22.37 -18.16 -14.14
CA GLU A 262 21.28 -17.86 -13.24
C GLU A 262 20.24 -18.98 -13.36
N GLU A 263 20.04 -19.68 -12.25
CA GLU A 263 19.18 -20.84 -12.10
C GLU A 263 17.72 -20.48 -12.44
N ILE A 264 17.16 -21.09 -13.49
CA ILE A 264 15.71 -21.07 -13.74
C ILE A 264 15.09 -22.20 -12.90
N PRO A 265 14.28 -21.91 -11.86
CA PRO A 265 13.57 -22.97 -11.15
C PRO A 265 12.50 -23.62 -12.05
N PRO A 266 12.25 -24.93 -11.91
CA PRO A 266 11.39 -25.68 -12.81
C PRO A 266 9.93 -25.20 -12.72
N ASN A 267 9.37 -24.97 -13.90
CA ASN A 267 7.97 -24.67 -14.17
C ASN A 267 7.06 -25.65 -13.42
N LYS A 268 6.48 -25.22 -12.29
CA LYS A 268 5.46 -25.98 -11.57
C LYS A 268 4.16 -25.83 -12.36
N GLY A 269 3.77 -26.92 -13.02
CA GLY A 269 2.56 -27.02 -13.83
C GLY A 269 1.34 -26.44 -13.15
N GLY A 270 0.80 -25.38 -13.75
CA GLY A 270 -0.55 -24.90 -13.52
C GLY A 270 -1.49 -25.52 -14.53
N LEU A 271 -2.49 -26.25 -14.04
CA LEU A 271 -3.61 -26.80 -14.81
C LEU A 271 -4.33 -25.68 -15.59
N PHE A 272 -4.07 -25.57 -16.89
CA PHE A 272 -5.07 -25.03 -17.81
C PHE A 272 -5.84 -26.20 -18.38
N LYS A 273 -7.09 -26.36 -17.93
CA LYS A 273 -8.06 -27.24 -18.57
C LYS A 273 -8.47 -26.57 -19.88
N GLU A 274 -7.99 -27.11 -20.99
CA GLU A 274 -8.60 -26.92 -22.31
C GLU A 274 -9.97 -27.62 -22.29
N GLU A 275 -11.06 -26.84 -22.27
CA GLU A 275 -12.33 -27.27 -22.84
C GLU A 275 -12.34 -26.76 -24.29
N ILE A 276 -12.07 -27.69 -25.22
CA ILE A 276 -12.49 -27.62 -26.63
C ILE A 276 -13.51 -28.74 -26.84
#